data_AF-A0A091TC42-F1
#
_entry.id   AF-A0A091TC42-F1
#
_cell.length_a   1.000
_cell.length_b   1.000
_cell.length_c   1.000
_cell.angle_alpha   90.00
_cell.angle_beta   90.00
_cell.angle_gamma   90.00
#
_symmetry.space_group_name_H-M   'P 1'
#
loop_
_entity.id
_entity.type
_entity.pdbx_description
1 polymer ?
#
loop_
_entity_poly.entity_id
_entity_poly.type
_entity_poly.pdbx_seq_one_letter_code
_entity_poly.pdbx_strand_id
1 'polypeptide(L)'
;YSSLAWAFQTRCSISAPWNVTVEQRRQSSFFNTLTADELWKGALAETGVGVKKGRGKRRKKKLRKNLNKGQEIGEGRSGFLWPGLNAPVIQGGRIQAVTQRKKEERERIQSEIIQQRDTWEKRRKIKVKREGGWSGSCWGGVILDPPDPGPNGETYGDFETRVIEVKNVFCMKAKEGRKKSTRALVAIGNGKGAAGMCI
;
A
#
# COMPACT_ATOMS: atom_id res chain seq x y z
N TYR A 1 -9.15 -36.34 -15.27
CA TYR A 1 -7.85 -37.05 -15.22
C TYR A 1 -7.72 -38.11 -16.31
N SER A 2 -8.82 -38.77 -16.71
CA SER A 2 -8.86 -39.75 -17.80
C SER A 2 -8.72 -39.17 -19.22
N SER A 3 -8.98 -37.87 -19.42
CA SER A 3 -9.02 -37.24 -20.75
C SER A 3 -7.65 -36.85 -21.32
N LEU A 4 -6.63 -36.62 -20.47
CA LEU A 4 -5.31 -36.19 -20.94
C LEU A 4 -4.39 -37.35 -21.35
N ALA A 5 -4.56 -38.53 -20.75
CA ALA A 5 -3.81 -39.73 -21.12
C ALA A 5 -4.14 -40.19 -22.54
N TRP A 6 -5.41 -40.05 -22.96
CA TRP A 6 -5.89 -40.47 -24.28
C TRP A 6 -5.37 -39.59 -25.43
N ALA A 7 -5.07 -38.32 -25.16
CA ALA A 7 -4.58 -37.39 -26.17
C ALA A 7 -3.13 -37.66 -26.62
N PHE A 8 -2.30 -38.26 -25.75
CA PHE A 8 -0.92 -38.62 -26.10
C PHE A 8 -0.82 -39.88 -26.97
N GLN A 9 -1.82 -40.76 -26.90
CA GLN A 9 -1.79 -42.06 -27.55
C GLN A 9 -2.20 -42.03 -29.04
N THR A 10 -2.84 -40.95 -29.49
CA THR A 10 -3.41 -40.87 -30.85
C THR A 10 -2.50 -40.23 -31.89
N ARG A 11 -1.36 -39.63 -31.51
CA ARG A 11 -0.46 -38.94 -32.46
C ARG A 11 0.98 -39.43 -32.50
N CYS A 12 1.39 -40.29 -31.57
CA CYS A 12 2.72 -40.87 -31.56
C CYS A 12 2.62 -42.33 -31.14
N SER A 13 2.96 -43.25 -32.03
CA SER A 13 3.12 -44.68 -31.75
C SER A 13 4.34 -44.90 -30.86
N ILE A 14 4.28 -44.41 -29.62
CA ILE A 14 5.28 -44.65 -28.59
C ILE A 14 4.60 -45.60 -27.60
N SER A 15 5.04 -46.85 -27.57
CA SER A 15 4.68 -47.79 -26.51
C SER A 15 5.34 -47.30 -25.21
N ALA A 16 4.70 -46.36 -24.54
CA ALA A 16 5.14 -45.91 -23.23
C ALA A 16 5.00 -47.08 -22.25
N PRO A 17 6.05 -47.43 -21.48
CA PRO A 17 5.94 -48.47 -20.47
C PRO A 17 4.82 -48.12 -19.47
N TRP A 18 4.06 -49.13 -19.06
CA TRP A 18 2.86 -49.03 -18.22
C TRP A 18 3.08 -48.33 -16.86
N ASN A 19 4.34 -48.07 -16.48
CA ASN A 19 4.71 -47.43 -15.22
C ASN A 19 5.22 -46.00 -15.46
N VAL A 20 4.35 -45.11 -15.93
CA VAL A 20 4.62 -43.66 -15.85
C VAL A 20 4.34 -43.22 -14.42
N THR A 21 5.37 -43.11 -13.58
CA THR A 21 5.30 -42.43 -12.28
C THR A 21 5.14 -40.94 -12.51
N VAL A 22 3.89 -40.48 -12.57
CA VAL A 22 3.57 -39.05 -12.61
C VAL A 22 3.74 -38.48 -11.21
N GLU A 23 4.89 -37.84 -10.95
CA GLU A 23 5.11 -37.11 -9.71
C GLU A 23 4.25 -35.83 -9.69
N GLN A 24 3.32 -35.72 -8.74
CA GLN A 24 2.56 -34.48 -8.54
C GLN A 24 3.48 -33.39 -7.97
N ARG A 25 4.12 -32.63 -8.84
CA ARG A 25 4.91 -31.46 -8.42
C ARG A 25 3.99 -30.27 -8.11
N ARG A 26 3.58 -30.15 -6.84
CA ARG A 26 2.84 -28.97 -6.35
C ARG A 26 3.83 -27.86 -6.00
N GLN A 27 3.85 -26.80 -6.81
CA GLN A 27 4.70 -25.63 -6.56
C GLN A 27 4.17 -24.73 -5.43
N SER A 28 2.94 -24.97 -4.96
CA SER A 28 2.34 -24.26 -3.82
C SER A 28 1.78 -25.26 -2.82
N SER A 29 2.01 -24.98 -1.54
CA SER A 29 1.53 -25.74 -0.40
C SER A 29 1.27 -24.76 0.75
N PHE A 30 0.53 -25.20 1.78
CA PHE A 30 0.32 -24.39 2.99
C PHE A 30 1.65 -23.99 3.65
N PHE A 31 2.61 -24.92 3.70
CA PHE A 31 3.94 -24.68 4.28
C PHE A 31 4.83 -23.73 3.48
N ASN A 32 4.53 -23.54 2.19
CA ASN A 32 5.26 -22.59 1.33
C ASN A 32 4.58 -21.21 1.25
N THR A 33 3.61 -20.92 2.13
CA THR A 33 2.98 -19.60 2.21
C THR A 33 3.81 -18.66 3.08
N LEU A 34 3.94 -17.41 2.62
CA LEU A 34 4.69 -16.37 3.31
C LEU A 34 3.75 -15.35 3.92
N THR A 35 4.27 -14.59 4.88
CA THR A 35 3.54 -13.48 5.48
C THR A 35 3.32 -12.35 4.47
N ALA A 36 2.28 -11.55 4.68
CA ALA A 36 1.98 -10.42 3.80
C ALA A 36 3.16 -9.44 3.69
N ASP A 37 3.92 -9.23 4.77
CA ASP A 37 5.07 -8.33 4.78
C ASP A 37 6.19 -8.81 3.85
N GLU A 38 6.49 -10.11 3.85
CA GLU A 38 7.50 -10.69 2.96
C GLU A 38 7.07 -10.61 1.49
N LEU A 39 5.80 -10.90 1.21
CA LEU A 39 5.22 -10.78 -0.13
C LEU A 39 5.30 -9.33 -0.65
N TRP A 40 4.90 -8.35 0.18
CA TRP A 40 4.95 -6.94 -0.19
C TRP A 40 6.39 -6.43 -0.32
N LYS A 41 7.31 -6.87 0.55
CA LYS A 41 8.73 -6.53 0.47
C LYS A 41 9.33 -6.98 -0.87
N GLY A 42 9.05 -8.20 -1.30
CA GLY A 42 9.48 -8.72 -2.60
C GLY A 42 8.82 -7.99 -3.77
N ALA A 43 7.50 -7.77 -3.71
CA ALA A 43 6.75 -7.16 -4.81
C ALA A 43 7.09 -5.67 -5.05
N LEU A 44 7.39 -4.91 -3.99
CA LEU A 44 7.73 -3.48 -4.06
C LEU A 44 9.19 -3.22 -4.43
N ALA A 45 10.09 -4.14 -4.05
CA ALA A 45 11.54 -4.08 -4.36
C ALA A 45 12.21 -2.74 -3.98
N GLU A 46 11.82 -2.13 -2.86
CA GLU A 46 12.26 -0.77 -2.48
C GLU A 46 13.75 -0.71 -2.08
N THR A 47 14.33 -1.81 -1.63
CA THR A 47 15.73 -1.89 -1.14
C THR A 47 16.75 -2.34 -2.20
N GLY A 48 16.35 -2.44 -3.47
CA GLY A 48 17.21 -2.93 -4.55
C GLY A 48 18.33 -1.98 -4.96
N VAL A 49 19.40 -2.52 -5.57
CA VAL A 49 20.55 -1.76 -6.10
C VAL A 49 20.13 -0.69 -7.11
N GLY A 50 19.11 -0.96 -7.92
CA GLY A 50 18.57 -0.01 -8.88
C GLY A 50 17.94 1.25 -8.25
N VAL A 51 17.39 1.13 -7.03
CA VAL A 51 16.80 2.26 -6.30
C VAL A 51 17.90 3.20 -5.79
N LYS A 52 19.01 2.64 -5.28
CA LYS A 52 20.13 3.42 -4.74
C LYS A 52 20.75 4.41 -5.75
N LYS A 53 20.84 4.03 -7.03
CA LYS A 53 21.44 4.84 -8.10
C LYS A 53 20.41 5.46 -9.06
N GLY A 54 19.13 5.48 -8.70
CA GLY A 54 18.08 6.12 -9.50
C GLY A 54 17.85 5.49 -10.88
N ARG A 55 18.17 4.20 -11.06
CA ARG A 55 18.03 3.49 -12.35
C ARG A 55 16.57 3.19 -12.72
N GLY A 56 15.66 3.20 -11.74
CA GLY A 56 14.25 2.92 -11.94
C GLY A 56 13.42 4.16 -12.33
N LYS A 57 12.65 4.06 -13.40
CA LYS A 57 11.65 5.08 -13.78
C LYS A 57 10.50 5.09 -12.76
N ARG A 58 10.08 6.28 -12.30
CA ARG A 58 9.04 6.45 -11.25
C ARG A 58 7.59 6.52 -11.75
N ARG A 59 7.36 6.52 -13.08
CA ARG A 59 6.03 6.74 -13.68
C ARG A 59 4.97 5.71 -13.26
N LYS A 60 5.36 4.44 -13.06
CA LYS A 60 4.46 3.34 -12.66
C LYS A 60 4.99 2.65 -11.39
N LYS A 61 5.20 3.42 -10.32
CA LYS A 61 5.62 2.85 -9.03
C LYS A 61 4.50 1.97 -8.46
N LYS A 62 4.82 0.75 -8.04
CA LYS A 62 3.89 -0.11 -7.29
C LYS A 62 3.64 0.49 -5.89
N LEU A 63 2.40 0.39 -5.42
CA LEU A 63 1.98 0.88 -4.11
C LEU A 63 1.53 -0.28 -3.24
N ARG A 64 1.95 -0.28 -1.97
CA ARG A 64 1.52 -1.26 -0.98
C ARG A 64 0.02 -1.11 -0.73
N LYS A 65 -0.71 -2.23 -0.67
CA LYS A 65 -2.12 -2.26 -0.25
C LYS A 65 -2.25 -3.17 0.96
N ASN A 66 -2.82 -2.67 2.05
CA ASN A 66 -3.17 -3.50 3.19
C ASN A 66 -4.47 -4.26 2.87
N LEU A 67 -4.39 -5.60 2.82
CA LEU A 67 -5.51 -6.47 2.48
C LEU A 67 -6.39 -6.82 3.69
N ASN A 68 -5.90 -6.61 4.92
CA ASN A 68 -6.62 -6.91 6.16
C ASN A 68 -7.58 -5.78 6.55
N LYS A 69 -7.49 -4.60 5.91
CA LYS A 69 -8.38 -3.47 6.19
C LYS A 69 -9.76 -3.73 5.58
N GLY A 70 -10.81 -3.64 6.39
CA GLY A 70 -12.19 -3.91 5.96
C GLY A 70 -12.57 -5.39 5.95
N GLN A 71 -11.83 -6.23 6.67
CA GLN A 71 -12.21 -7.61 6.94
C GLN A 71 -12.60 -7.72 8.42
N GLU A 72 -13.82 -8.18 8.68
CA GLU A 72 -14.30 -8.46 10.03
C GLU A 72 -13.97 -9.90 10.41
N ILE A 73 -13.69 -10.14 11.69
CA ILE A 73 -13.35 -11.47 12.17
C ILE A 73 -14.63 -12.32 12.21
N GLY A 74 -14.58 -13.54 11.69
CA GLY A 74 -15.74 -14.43 11.63
C GLY A 74 -16.61 -14.25 10.39
N GLU A 75 -16.39 -13.19 9.61
CA GLU A 75 -16.95 -13.07 8.27
C GLU A 75 -16.17 -13.92 7.29
N GLY A 76 -16.88 -14.65 6.44
CA GLY A 76 -16.27 -15.58 5.53
C GLY A 76 -17.16 -15.81 4.32
N ARG A 77 -16.56 -16.38 3.27
CA ARG A 77 -17.30 -16.60 2.02
C ARG A 77 -18.57 -17.39 2.28
N SER A 78 -18.59 -18.39 3.16
CA SER A 78 -19.76 -19.23 3.44
C SER A 78 -20.92 -18.53 4.18
N GLY A 79 -20.70 -17.35 4.78
CA GLY A 79 -21.73 -16.57 5.46
C GLY A 79 -22.24 -17.18 6.77
N PHE A 80 -21.36 -17.81 7.54
CA PHE A 80 -21.71 -18.33 8.88
C PHE A 80 -21.77 -17.20 9.91
N LEU A 81 -22.77 -17.29 10.79
CA LEU A 81 -22.95 -16.44 11.96
C LEU A 81 -22.45 -17.20 13.18
N TRP A 82 -21.33 -16.72 13.71
CA TRP A 82 -20.70 -17.27 14.91
C TRP A 82 -21.07 -16.41 16.12
N PRO A 83 -21.88 -16.93 17.06
CA PRO A 83 -22.22 -16.23 18.30
C PRO A 83 -20.95 -15.89 19.08
N GLY A 84 -20.77 -14.61 19.45
CA GLY A 84 -19.59 -14.12 20.16
C GLY A 84 -18.45 -13.63 19.25
N LEU A 85 -18.58 -13.74 17.93
CA LEU A 85 -17.57 -13.24 16.98
C LEU A 85 -18.21 -12.31 15.94
N ASN A 86 -19.14 -12.83 15.14
CA ASN A 86 -19.85 -12.09 14.10
C ASN A 86 -21.30 -11.76 14.53
N ALA A 87 -21.92 -12.62 15.36
CA ALA A 87 -23.27 -12.43 15.86
C ALA A 87 -23.27 -12.25 17.39
N PRO A 88 -24.25 -11.54 17.97
CA PRO A 88 -24.35 -11.40 19.42
C PRO A 88 -24.69 -12.75 20.07
N VAL A 89 -24.11 -13.03 21.24
CA VAL A 89 -24.30 -14.32 21.95
C VAL A 89 -25.75 -14.52 22.38
N ILE A 90 -26.40 -13.44 22.85
CA ILE A 90 -27.78 -13.48 23.35
C ILE A 90 -28.66 -12.63 22.44
N GLN A 91 -29.76 -13.20 21.95
CA GLN A 91 -30.80 -12.47 21.23
C GLN A 91 -32.17 -12.94 21.74
N GLY A 92 -33.01 -11.99 22.16
CA GLY A 92 -34.32 -12.30 22.74
C GLY A 92 -34.26 -13.14 24.03
N GLY A 93 -33.19 -13.01 24.82
CA GLY A 93 -33.01 -13.74 26.08
C GLY A 93 -32.58 -15.21 25.92
N ARG A 94 -32.27 -15.67 24.70
CA ARG A 94 -31.76 -17.03 24.43
C ARG A 94 -30.36 -16.97 23.81
N ILE A 95 -29.54 -17.99 24.11
CA ILE A 95 -28.23 -18.18 23.48
C ILE A 95 -28.46 -18.53 22.02
N GLN A 96 -27.82 -17.80 21.11
CA GLN A 96 -27.91 -18.08 19.68
C GLN A 96 -27.11 -19.33 19.31
N ALA A 97 -27.66 -20.13 18.39
CA ALA A 97 -26.93 -21.21 17.73
C ALA A 97 -26.14 -20.68 16.53
N VAL A 98 -25.16 -21.46 16.07
CA VAL A 98 -24.46 -21.18 14.81
C VAL A 98 -25.47 -21.29 13.67
N THR A 99 -25.64 -20.21 12.92
CA THR A 99 -26.58 -20.13 11.79
C THR A 99 -25.84 -19.72 10.53
N GLN A 100 -26.47 -19.93 9.37
CA GLN A 100 -25.93 -19.52 8.08
C GLN A 100 -26.86 -18.49 7.44
N ARG A 101 -26.30 -17.41 6.90
CA ARG A 101 -27.07 -16.40 6.16
C ARG A 101 -27.68 -16.99 4.90
N LYS A 102 -28.80 -16.40 4.48
CA LYS A 102 -29.41 -16.73 3.19
C LYS A 102 -28.50 -16.28 2.04
N LYS A 103 -28.63 -16.94 0.88
CA LYS A 103 -27.81 -16.63 -0.31
C LYS A 103 -27.94 -15.16 -0.73
N GLU A 104 -29.16 -14.62 -0.73
CA GLU A 104 -29.42 -13.22 -1.10
C GLU A 104 -28.72 -12.23 -0.18
N GLU A 105 -28.77 -12.46 1.13
CA GLU A 105 -28.14 -11.60 2.12
C GLU A 105 -26.61 -11.63 2.01
N ARG A 106 -26.04 -12.81 1.79
CA ARG A 106 -24.61 -13.01 1.53
C ARG A 106 -24.14 -12.24 0.29
N GLU A 107 -24.90 -12.28 -0.80
CA GLU A 107 -24.58 -11.56 -2.03
C GLU A 107 -24.67 -10.03 -1.82
N ARG A 108 -25.66 -9.55 -1.06
CA ARG A 108 -25.76 -8.14 -0.68
C ARG A 108 -24.53 -7.67 0.08
N ILE A 109 -24.12 -8.38 1.13
CA ILE A 109 -22.94 -8.04 1.93
C ILE A 109 -21.67 -8.09 1.09
N GLN A 110 -21.51 -9.11 0.25
CA GLN A 110 -20.36 -9.20 -0.66
C GLN A 110 -20.29 -8.02 -1.63
N SER A 111 -21.44 -7.58 -2.14
CA SER A 111 -21.53 -6.40 -3.02
C SER A 111 -21.18 -5.11 -2.26
N GLU A 112 -21.62 -5.00 -1.00
CA GLU A 112 -21.31 -3.85 -0.14
C GLU A 112 -19.81 -3.77 0.17
N ILE A 113 -19.17 -4.89 0.50
CA ILE A 113 -17.71 -4.95 0.71
C ILE A 113 -16.95 -4.48 -0.54
N ILE A 114 -17.40 -4.87 -1.73
CA ILE A 114 -16.80 -4.43 -3.00
C ILE A 114 -17.00 -2.93 -3.20
N GLN A 115 -18.21 -2.41 -2.93
CA GLN A 115 -18.49 -0.97 -3.02
C GLN A 115 -17.63 -0.17 -2.03
N GLN A 116 -17.50 -0.62 -0.78
CA GLN A 116 -16.63 0.00 0.21
C GLN A 116 -15.16 0.00 -0.26
N ARG A 117 -14.68 -1.10 -0.83
CA ARG A 117 -13.33 -1.18 -1.40
C ARG A 117 -13.14 -0.16 -2.54
N ASP A 118 -14.10 -0.06 -3.45
CA ASP A 118 -14.04 0.86 -4.58
C ASP A 118 -14.09 2.32 -4.13
N THR A 119 -14.93 2.65 -3.13
CA THR A 119 -14.98 4.00 -2.56
C THR A 119 -13.66 4.37 -1.87
N TRP A 120 -13.02 3.44 -1.16
CA TRP A 120 -11.68 3.67 -0.58
C TRP A 120 -10.61 3.87 -1.65
N GLU A 121 -10.64 3.09 -2.74
CA GLU A 121 -9.72 3.28 -3.85
C GLU A 121 -9.94 4.62 -4.56
N LYS A 122 -11.19 5.04 -4.76
CA LYS A 122 -11.53 6.36 -5.29
C LYS A 122 -11.01 7.46 -4.39
N ARG A 123 -11.30 7.42 -3.08
CA ARG A 123 -10.80 8.40 -2.09
C ARG A 123 -9.28 8.50 -2.10
N ARG A 124 -8.56 7.38 -2.22
CA ARG A 124 -7.09 7.37 -2.30
C ARG A 124 -6.54 8.02 -3.58
N LYS A 125 -7.27 7.94 -4.69
CA LYS A 125 -6.86 8.53 -5.98
C LYS A 125 -7.14 10.02 -6.07
N ILE A 126 -8.02 10.56 -5.23
CA ILE A 126 -8.31 11.99 -5.19
C ILE A 126 -7.06 12.75 -4.73
N LYS A 127 -6.57 13.64 -5.59
CA LYS A 127 -5.46 14.54 -5.27
C LYS A 127 -6.02 15.81 -4.64
N VAL A 128 -5.57 16.13 -3.43
CA VAL A 128 -5.90 17.40 -2.78
C VAL A 128 -5.26 18.55 -3.57
N LYS A 129 -6.04 19.59 -3.86
CA LYS A 129 -5.52 20.82 -4.47
C LYS A 129 -4.68 21.54 -3.42
N ARG A 130 -3.41 21.78 -3.75
CA ARG A 130 -2.49 22.55 -2.91
C ARG A 130 -2.48 23.98 -3.39
N GLU A 131 -2.36 24.93 -2.48
CA GLU A 131 -1.99 26.31 -2.84
C GLU A 131 -0.63 26.31 -3.53
N GLY A 132 -0.57 26.99 -4.68
CA GLY A 132 0.62 27.05 -5.52
C GLY A 132 1.63 28.07 -4.99
N GLY A 133 2.90 27.88 -5.34
CA GLY A 133 3.90 28.93 -5.25
C GLY A 133 3.91 29.78 -6.53
N TRP A 134 5.08 30.26 -6.92
CA TRP A 134 5.26 31.05 -8.15
C TRP A 134 4.88 30.29 -9.44
N SER A 135 4.98 28.96 -9.45
CA SER A 135 4.60 28.10 -10.58
C SER A 135 4.17 26.73 -10.09
N GLY A 136 3.34 26.02 -10.86
CA GLY A 136 2.71 24.76 -10.39
C GLY A 136 3.66 23.59 -10.09
N SER A 137 4.89 23.61 -10.60
CA SER A 137 5.91 22.57 -10.35
C SER A 137 7.07 23.02 -9.47
N CYS A 138 7.20 24.34 -9.21
CA CYS A 138 8.29 24.88 -8.42
C CYS A 138 7.92 24.93 -6.94
N TRP A 139 8.95 24.96 -6.09
CA TRP A 139 8.78 25.11 -4.65
C TRP A 139 8.84 26.57 -4.20
N GLY A 140 9.36 27.48 -5.02
CA GLY A 140 9.47 28.89 -4.67
C GLY A 140 8.09 29.52 -4.45
N GLY A 141 7.96 30.31 -3.38
CA GLY A 141 6.71 30.97 -2.99
C GLY A 141 5.69 30.08 -2.29
N VAL A 142 6.00 28.79 -2.08
CA VAL A 142 5.11 27.88 -1.37
C VAL A 142 5.14 28.17 0.14
N ILE A 143 3.95 28.33 0.71
CA ILE A 143 3.75 28.52 2.15
C ILE A 143 3.94 27.16 2.85
N LEU A 144 4.74 27.17 3.91
CA LEU A 144 4.91 26.06 4.83
C LEU A 144 4.18 26.37 6.14
N ASP A 145 3.98 25.32 6.93
CA ASP A 145 3.44 25.47 8.27
C ASP A 145 4.39 26.36 9.13
N PRO A 146 3.85 27.01 10.19
CA PRO A 146 4.67 27.76 11.12
C PRO A 146 5.79 26.88 11.73
N PRO A 147 6.89 27.48 12.21
CA PRO A 147 7.98 26.73 12.83
C PRO A 147 7.50 25.88 14.00
N ASP A 148 8.08 24.69 14.14
CA ASP A 148 7.79 23.79 15.26
C ASP A 148 8.06 24.50 16.60
N PRO A 149 7.24 24.25 17.64
CA PRO A 149 7.43 24.87 18.93
C PRO A 149 8.76 24.47 19.56
N GLY A 150 9.37 25.42 20.27
CA GLY A 150 10.64 25.22 20.95
C GLY A 150 10.53 24.25 22.14
N PRO A 151 11.64 23.65 22.59
CA PRO A 151 11.65 22.74 23.74
C PRO A 151 11.23 23.41 25.05
N ASN A 152 11.31 24.74 25.12
CA ASN A 152 10.95 25.55 26.29
C ASN A 152 9.49 26.06 26.25
N GLY A 153 8.65 25.55 25.34
CA GLY A 153 7.24 25.94 25.22
C GLY A 153 7.00 27.20 24.38
N GLU A 154 8.02 27.71 23.69
CA GLU A 154 7.89 28.82 22.75
C GLU A 154 7.07 28.39 21.52
N THR A 155 6.08 29.19 21.12
CA THR A 155 5.23 28.91 19.95
C THR A 155 5.36 30.03 18.93
N TYR A 156 5.47 29.67 17.65
CA TYR A 156 5.73 30.61 16.56
C TYR A 156 4.52 30.75 15.62
N GLY A 157 3.29 30.73 16.17
CA GLY A 157 2.06 30.77 15.38
C GLY A 157 1.87 32.05 14.54
N ASP A 158 2.49 33.15 14.95
CA ASP A 158 2.48 34.44 14.24
C ASP A 158 3.43 34.48 13.02
N PHE A 159 4.29 33.47 12.86
CA PHE A 159 5.29 33.46 11.80
C PHE A 159 4.83 32.68 10.57
N GLU A 160 4.95 33.32 9.42
CA GLU A 160 4.74 32.68 8.13
C GLU A 160 6.08 32.22 7.54
N THR A 161 6.11 30.97 7.07
CA THR A 161 7.29 30.37 6.46
C THR A 161 7.08 30.23 4.96
N ARG A 162 8.00 30.78 4.15
CA ARG A 162 7.96 30.67 2.68
C ARG A 162 9.26 30.14 2.11
N VAL A 163 9.13 29.20 1.18
CA VAL A 163 10.27 28.63 0.46
C VAL A 163 10.74 29.58 -0.63
N ILE A 164 12.04 29.88 -0.68
CA ILE A 164 12.65 30.68 -1.74
C ILE A 164 13.21 29.76 -2.84
N GLU A 165 14.07 28.80 -2.46
CA GLU A 165 14.73 27.90 -3.42
C GLU A 165 14.83 26.48 -2.85
N VAL A 166 14.60 25.48 -3.70
CA VAL A 166 14.92 24.07 -3.38
C VAL A 166 15.78 23.52 -4.51
N LYS A 167 17.05 23.22 -4.19
CA LYS A 167 18.04 22.74 -5.17
C LYS A 167 18.53 21.34 -4.82
N ASN A 168 18.61 20.50 -5.84
CA ASN A 168 19.27 19.20 -5.71
C ASN A 168 20.77 19.37 -6.02
N VAL A 169 21.61 19.20 -5.01
CA VAL A 169 23.07 19.26 -5.12
C VAL A 169 23.65 17.85 -5.08
N PHE A 170 24.85 17.68 -5.63
CA PHE A 170 25.50 16.36 -5.71
C PHE A 170 26.95 16.45 -5.27
N CYS A 171 27.40 15.46 -4.51
CA CYS A 171 28.78 15.33 -4.05
C CYS A 171 29.31 13.93 -4.41
N MET A 172 30.56 13.85 -4.86
CA MET A 172 31.22 12.58 -5.16
C MET A 172 31.78 11.96 -3.88
N LYS A 173 31.40 10.71 -3.61
CA LYS A 173 31.90 9.90 -2.49
C LYS A 173 32.61 8.67 -3.01
N ALA A 174 33.65 8.23 -2.30
CA ALA A 174 34.44 7.06 -2.68
C ALA A 174 33.61 5.78 -2.82
N LYS A 175 32.70 5.48 -1.87
CA LYS A 175 31.90 4.24 -1.87
C LYS A 175 30.61 4.33 -2.69
N GLU A 176 29.86 5.41 -2.52
CA GLU A 176 28.52 5.54 -3.11
C GLU A 176 28.54 6.14 -4.53
N GLY A 177 29.64 6.80 -4.91
CA GLY A 177 29.73 7.61 -6.12
C GLY A 177 29.00 8.95 -5.95
N ARG A 178 28.16 9.32 -6.92
CA ARG A 178 27.40 10.58 -6.90
C ARG A 178 26.27 10.52 -5.87
N LYS A 179 26.47 11.12 -4.68
CA LYS A 179 25.44 11.25 -3.65
C LYS A 179 24.60 12.49 -3.88
N LYS A 180 23.28 12.33 -3.97
CA LYS A 180 22.31 13.43 -4.03
C LYS A 180 22.05 13.98 -2.62
N SER A 181 22.08 15.30 -2.47
CA SER A 181 21.56 16.04 -1.32
C SER A 181 20.57 17.12 -1.79
N THR A 182 19.67 17.56 -0.91
CA THR A 182 18.73 18.64 -1.18
C THR A 182 19.05 19.79 -0.26
N ARG A 183 19.21 20.99 -0.83
CA ARG A 183 19.43 22.26 -0.12
C ARG A 183 18.17 23.11 -0.30
N ALA A 184 17.69 23.75 0.76
CA ALA A 184 16.45 24.51 0.73
C ALA A 184 16.62 25.86 1.43
N LEU A 185 16.53 26.96 0.69
CA LEU A 185 16.51 28.30 1.26
C LEU A 185 15.07 28.69 1.60
N VAL A 186 14.85 29.05 2.85
CA VAL A 186 13.55 29.39 3.43
C VAL A 186 13.63 30.73 4.14
N ALA A 187 12.59 31.54 4.02
CA ALA A 187 12.41 32.77 4.79
C ALA A 187 11.22 32.64 5.74
N ILE A 188 11.36 33.25 6.91
CA ILE A 188 10.36 33.25 7.97
C ILE A 188 10.14 34.71 8.38
N GLY A 189 8.89 35.11 8.62
CA GLY A 189 8.60 36.46 9.13
C GLY A 189 7.23 36.58 9.77
N ASN A 190 7.07 37.53 10.69
CA ASN A 190 5.83 37.74 11.45
C ASN A 190 4.95 38.88 10.90
N GLY A 191 5.31 39.47 9.75
CA GLY A 191 4.61 40.62 9.17
C GLY A 191 4.71 41.92 9.99
N LYS A 192 5.40 41.91 11.14
CA LYS A 192 5.57 43.04 12.07
C LYS A 192 7.02 43.56 12.09
N GLY A 193 7.78 43.29 11.03
CA GLY A 193 9.17 43.74 10.86
C GLY A 193 10.25 42.77 11.33
N ALA A 194 9.89 41.65 11.99
CA ALA A 194 10.86 40.59 12.29
C ALA A 194 10.86 39.53 11.18
N ALA A 195 12.03 39.30 10.58
CA ALA A 195 12.22 38.31 9.54
C ALA A 195 13.60 37.66 9.63
N GLY A 196 13.71 36.42 9.14
CA GLY A 196 14.95 35.67 9.06
C GLY A 196 14.96 34.74 7.86
N MET A 197 16.15 34.27 7.48
CA MET A 197 16.33 33.27 6.42
C MET A 197 17.33 32.19 6.83
N CYS A 198 17.11 30.97 6.34
CA CYS A 198 17.95 29.80 6.63
C CYS A 198 18.03 28.84 5.43
N ILE A 199 19.07 28.01 5.38
CA ILE A 199 19.45 27.12 4.25
C ILE A 199 19.49 25.64 4.69
#